data_AF-A0A399Y7H1-F1
#
_entry.id   AF-A0A399Y7H1-F1
#
_cell.length_a   1.000
_cell.length_b   1.000
_cell.length_c   1.000
_cell.angle_alpha   90.00
_cell.angle_beta   90.00
_cell.angle_gamma   90.00
#
_symmetry.space_group_name_H-M   'P 1'
#
loop_
_entity.id
_entity.type
_entity.pdbx_description
1 polymer ?
#
loop_
_entity_poly.entity_id
_entity_poly.type
_entity_poly.pdbx_seq_one_letter_code
_entity_poly.pdbx_strand_id
1 'polypeptide(L)'
;MRRDVPYRVPSWTDPVVARATGVIGGPLGRYAVVGARGLAGVAAALTLLDAAVLALGVWQKGHCLMKGWSTPDQFWRACYSDLPVVHVSSPLADRQLPWSGDIPSDQPPLSGLVMWALARVSPSAGEGLAAQDWVFVLWALACVLLLAAAVAATVAMLPRRPWHAAHLAVSPVLVTLALVSTDLLGVTLTLLGLWAWRRGHGWSAGVLLGLALLLRPFPLVWV
;
A
#
# COMPACT_ATOMS: atom_id res chain seq x y z
N MET A 1 15.88 26.83 -28.78
CA MET A 1 16.78 26.38 -27.69
C MET A 1 15.99 25.41 -26.80
N ARG A 2 16.19 24.09 -27.01
CA ARG A 2 15.46 23.01 -26.31
C ARG A 2 16.00 22.93 -24.87
N ARG A 3 15.11 22.95 -23.88
CA ARG A 3 15.47 22.68 -22.48
C ARG A 3 15.55 21.17 -22.31
N ASP A 4 16.71 20.69 -21.88
CA ASP A 4 16.93 19.31 -21.45
C ASP A 4 16.17 19.07 -20.14
N VAL A 5 14.85 18.97 -20.24
CA VAL A 5 14.07 18.38 -19.15
C VAL A 5 14.41 16.89 -19.18
N PRO A 6 14.99 16.31 -18.11
CA PRO A 6 15.46 14.93 -18.15
C PRO A 6 14.33 13.92 -18.44
N TYR A 7 13.07 14.32 -18.24
CA TYR A 7 11.88 13.50 -18.42
C TYR A 7 10.75 14.27 -19.12
N ARG A 8 9.85 13.55 -19.82
CA ARG A 8 8.62 14.15 -20.35
C ARG A 8 7.66 14.50 -19.21
N VAL A 9 7.22 15.75 -19.17
CA VAL A 9 6.25 16.26 -18.19
C VAL A 9 4.83 15.90 -18.63
N PRO A 10 4.02 15.23 -17.79
CA PRO A 10 2.67 14.80 -18.16
C PRO A 10 1.76 15.93 -18.63
N SER A 11 1.80 17.11 -18.00
CA SER A 11 0.95 18.26 -18.36
C SER A 11 1.24 18.86 -19.74
N TRP A 12 2.33 18.46 -20.41
CA TRP A 12 2.65 18.89 -21.77
C TRP A 12 2.27 17.86 -22.83
N THR A 13 2.18 16.59 -22.45
CA THR A 13 2.01 15.47 -23.39
C THR A 13 0.65 14.82 -23.30
N ASP A 14 0.00 14.89 -22.14
CA ASP A 14 -1.30 14.26 -21.88
C ASP A 14 -2.40 15.34 -21.83
N PRO A 15 -3.40 15.30 -22.73
CA PRO A 15 -4.46 16.29 -22.78
C PRO A 15 -5.37 16.27 -21.54
N VAL A 16 -5.55 15.10 -20.91
CA VAL A 16 -6.32 14.97 -19.67
C VAL A 16 -5.58 15.66 -18.54
N VAL A 17 -4.29 15.39 -18.37
CA VAL A 17 -3.48 16.04 -17.33
C VAL A 17 -3.38 17.55 -17.58
N ALA A 18 -3.17 17.98 -18.82
CA ALA A 18 -3.11 19.40 -19.17
C ALA A 18 -4.41 20.14 -18.77
N ARG A 19 -5.58 19.53 -19.00
CA ARG A 19 -6.87 20.10 -18.59
C ARG A 19 -7.07 20.03 -17.07
N ALA A 20 -6.74 18.91 -16.43
CA ALA A 20 -6.87 18.73 -14.99
C ALA A 20 -6.00 19.73 -14.20
N THR A 21 -4.80 20.05 -14.71
CA THR A 21 -3.94 21.07 -14.08
C THR A 21 -4.56 22.46 -14.05
N GLY A 22 -5.61 22.74 -14.84
CA GLY A 22 -6.36 24.00 -14.78
C GLY A 22 -6.91 24.32 -13.39
N VAL A 23 -7.23 23.31 -12.58
CA VAL A 23 -7.72 23.49 -11.19
C VAL A 23 -6.63 24.05 -10.27
N ILE A 24 -5.36 23.78 -10.57
CA ILE A 24 -4.19 24.16 -9.77
C ILE A 24 -3.31 25.21 -10.46
N GLY A 25 -3.87 26.01 -11.39
CA GLY A 25 -3.18 27.13 -12.04
C GLY A 25 -2.67 26.86 -13.47
N GLY A 26 -3.02 25.72 -14.06
CA GLY A 26 -2.74 25.37 -15.45
C GLY A 26 -1.48 24.50 -15.66
N PRO A 27 -1.16 24.18 -16.92
CA PRO A 27 -0.02 23.33 -17.26
C PRO A 27 1.30 23.91 -16.73
N LEU A 28 2.23 23.02 -16.41
CA LEU A 28 3.54 23.39 -15.88
C LEU A 28 4.22 24.46 -16.75
N GLY A 29 4.64 25.56 -16.13
CA GLY A 29 5.27 26.68 -16.83
C GLY A 29 6.55 26.27 -17.57
N ARG A 30 6.85 26.95 -18.68
CA ARG A 30 8.02 26.67 -19.54
C ARG A 30 9.36 26.68 -18.80
N TYR A 31 9.45 27.38 -17.67
CA TYR A 31 10.65 27.55 -16.84
C TYR A 31 10.75 26.61 -15.64
N ALA A 32 9.69 25.85 -15.34
CA ALA A 32 9.70 24.92 -14.24
C ALA A 32 10.58 23.70 -14.56
N VAL A 33 11.42 23.30 -13.62
CA VAL A 33 12.30 22.13 -13.74
C VAL A 33 11.72 20.99 -12.90
N VAL A 34 11.07 20.04 -13.56
CA VAL A 34 10.46 18.88 -12.91
C VAL A 34 11.38 17.67 -13.07
N GLY A 35 11.73 17.03 -11.94
CA GLY A 35 12.67 15.91 -11.91
C GLY A 35 14.15 16.31 -11.88
N ALA A 36 14.49 17.55 -11.49
CA ALA A 36 15.87 18.01 -11.35
C ALA A 36 16.71 17.13 -10.40
N ARG A 37 16.06 16.52 -9.40
CA ARG A 37 16.67 15.59 -8.43
C ARG A 37 16.74 14.14 -8.94
N GLY A 38 16.58 13.91 -10.24
CA GLY A 38 16.62 12.60 -10.88
C GLY A 38 15.47 11.67 -10.46
N LEU A 39 15.64 10.37 -10.73
CA LEU A 39 14.64 9.33 -10.42
C LEU A 39 14.32 9.25 -8.93
N ALA A 40 15.31 9.45 -8.05
CA ALA A 40 15.11 9.45 -6.61
C ALA A 40 14.19 10.60 -6.17
N GLY A 41 14.35 11.79 -6.76
CA GLY A 41 13.45 12.91 -6.51
C GLY A 41 12.01 12.66 -6.98
N VAL A 42 11.84 11.99 -8.13
CA VAL A 42 10.50 11.61 -8.62
C VAL A 42 9.86 10.57 -7.70
N ALA A 43 10.60 9.52 -7.32
CA ALA A 43 10.12 8.51 -6.38
C ALA A 43 9.71 9.14 -5.04
N ALA A 44 10.55 10.01 -4.46
CA ALA A 44 10.25 10.69 -3.21
C ALA A 44 8.97 11.56 -3.30
N ALA A 45 8.80 12.30 -4.40
CA ALA A 45 7.60 13.11 -4.61
C ALA A 45 6.32 12.25 -4.72
N LEU A 46 6.39 11.12 -5.42
CA LEU A 46 5.27 10.19 -5.54
C LEU A 46 4.98 9.48 -4.22
N THR A 47 6.00 9.04 -3.48
CA THR A 47 5.82 8.46 -2.13
C THR A 47 5.18 9.44 -1.16
N LEU A 48 5.54 10.72 -1.21
CA LEU A 48 4.89 11.74 -0.38
C LEU A 48 3.41 11.90 -0.73
N LEU A 49 3.07 11.84 -2.02
CA LEU A 49 1.69 11.89 -2.48
C LEU A 49 0.92 10.66 -1.98
N ASP A 50 1.50 9.47 -2.08
CA ASP A 50 0.90 8.22 -1.57
C ASP A 50 0.64 8.28 -0.09
N ALA A 51 1.62 8.75 0.68
CA ALA A 51 1.48 8.92 2.12
C ALA A 51 0.36 9.91 2.46
N ALA A 52 0.18 10.98 1.68
CA ALA A 52 -0.91 11.92 1.88
C ALA A 52 -2.29 11.30 1.59
N VAL A 53 -2.42 10.51 0.52
CA VAL A 53 -3.68 9.81 0.20
C VAL A 53 -3.97 8.72 1.23
N LEU A 54 -2.94 7.98 1.68
CA LEU A 54 -3.06 6.99 2.75
C LEU A 54 -3.50 7.65 4.07
N ALA A 55 -2.93 8.79 4.43
CA ALA A 55 -3.33 9.55 5.61
C ALA A 55 -4.79 9.99 5.54
N LEU A 56 -5.28 10.41 4.35
CA LEU A 56 -6.70 10.70 4.14
C LEU A 56 -7.58 9.45 4.34
N GLY A 57 -7.13 8.28 3.88
CA GLY A 57 -7.82 7.01 4.13
C GLY A 57 -7.86 6.62 5.61
N VAL A 58 -6.78 6.84 6.35
CA VAL A 58 -6.75 6.65 7.81
C VAL A 58 -7.71 7.61 8.50
N TRP A 59 -7.72 8.88 8.08
CA TRP A 59 -8.65 9.88 8.60
C TRP A 59 -10.12 9.49 8.35
N GLN A 60 -10.43 8.94 7.18
CA GLN A 60 -11.77 8.42 6.86
C GLN A 60 -12.19 7.28 7.81
N LYS A 61 -11.24 6.49 8.32
CA LYS A 61 -11.49 5.45 9.33
C LYS A 61 -11.55 5.96 10.77
N GLY A 62 -11.49 7.28 10.97
CA GLY A 62 -11.44 7.93 12.28
C GLY A 62 -12.57 7.54 13.23
N HIS A 63 -13.76 7.21 12.72
CA HIS A 63 -14.84 6.71 13.59
C HIS A 63 -14.47 5.37 14.26
N CYS A 64 -14.03 4.39 13.47
CA CYS A 64 -13.67 3.08 14.00
C CYS A 64 -12.44 3.18 14.94
N LEU A 65 -11.50 4.08 14.68
CA LEU A 65 -10.38 4.37 15.59
C LEU A 65 -10.81 4.93 16.95
N MET A 66 -11.99 5.55 17.05
CA MET A 66 -12.48 6.15 18.30
C MET A 66 -13.50 5.27 19.02
N LYS A 67 -14.19 4.38 18.29
CA LYS A 67 -15.33 3.59 18.79
C LYS A 67 -15.15 2.08 18.66
N GLY A 68 -14.10 1.64 18.00
CA GLY A 68 -13.79 0.23 17.72
C GLY A 68 -14.41 -0.28 16.44
N TRP A 69 -13.89 -1.42 15.98
CA TRP A 69 -14.41 -2.16 14.85
C TRP A 69 -15.44 -3.17 15.35
N SER A 70 -16.72 -2.78 15.27
CA SER A 70 -17.83 -3.62 15.71
C SER A 70 -18.91 -3.75 14.63
N THR A 71 -19.54 -4.91 14.56
CA THR A 71 -20.66 -5.17 13.65
C THR A 71 -21.98 -4.74 14.30
N PRO A 72 -22.90 -4.07 13.57
CA PRO A 72 -22.84 -3.69 12.15
C PRO A 72 -22.25 -2.30 11.87
N ASP A 73 -21.86 -1.53 12.90
CA ASP A 73 -21.50 -0.10 12.80
C ASP A 73 -20.34 0.16 11.82
N GLN A 74 -19.32 -0.70 11.81
CA GLN A 74 -18.17 -0.59 10.90
C GLN A 74 -18.54 -0.63 9.40
N PHE A 75 -19.64 -1.32 9.05
CA PHE A 75 -20.13 -1.40 7.68
C PHE A 75 -20.97 -0.17 7.32
N TRP A 76 -21.84 0.27 8.23
CA TRP A 76 -22.65 1.48 8.04
C TRP A 76 -21.82 2.74 7.90
N ARG A 77 -20.67 2.79 8.58
CA ARG A 77 -19.73 3.92 8.52
C ARG A 77 -18.58 3.70 7.54
N ALA A 78 -18.62 2.61 6.76
CA ALA A 78 -17.62 2.27 5.76
C ALA A 78 -16.17 2.29 6.28
N CYS A 79 -15.93 1.94 7.54
CA CYS A 79 -14.60 1.94 8.17
C CYS A 79 -14.02 0.54 8.44
N TYR A 80 -14.69 -0.52 7.96
CA TYR A 80 -14.24 -1.90 8.02
C TYR A 80 -12.77 -2.11 7.63
N SER A 81 -12.06 -2.95 8.38
CA SER A 81 -10.70 -3.40 8.10
C SER A 81 -10.52 -4.81 8.67
N ASP A 82 -9.97 -5.74 7.89
CA ASP A 82 -9.71 -7.11 8.31
C ASP A 82 -8.69 -7.14 9.47
N LEU A 83 -7.79 -6.16 9.55
CA LEU A 83 -6.70 -6.11 10.52
C LEU A 83 -7.19 -6.16 11.98
N PRO A 84 -7.96 -5.16 12.46
CA PRO A 84 -8.51 -5.19 13.82
C PRO A 84 -9.59 -6.26 13.99
N VAL A 85 -10.40 -6.54 12.95
CA VAL A 85 -11.49 -7.52 13.03
C VAL A 85 -10.96 -8.93 13.25
N VAL A 86 -10.01 -9.37 12.41
CA VAL A 86 -9.39 -10.70 12.55
C VAL A 86 -8.47 -10.75 13.76
N HIS A 87 -7.86 -9.64 14.18
CA HIS A 87 -7.08 -9.62 15.42
C HIS A 87 -7.90 -10.06 16.63
N VAL A 88 -9.12 -9.53 16.76
CA VAL A 88 -10.00 -9.85 17.90
C VAL A 88 -10.83 -11.11 17.72
N SER A 89 -11.05 -11.56 16.47
CA SER A 89 -11.81 -12.79 16.18
C SER A 89 -10.91 -14.02 15.97
N SER A 90 -9.65 -13.97 16.39
CA SER A 90 -8.67 -15.06 16.18
C SER A 90 -7.65 -15.09 17.32
N PRO A 91 -6.79 -16.14 17.40
CA PRO A 91 -5.81 -16.32 18.48
C PRO A 91 -4.71 -15.23 18.52
N LEU A 92 -4.74 -14.33 17.53
CA LEU A 92 -3.95 -13.12 17.44
C LEU A 92 -4.15 -12.16 18.60
N ALA A 93 -5.36 -12.11 19.20
CA ALA A 93 -5.65 -11.28 20.37
C ALA A 93 -4.71 -11.64 21.54
N ASP A 94 -4.46 -12.94 21.73
CA ASP A 94 -3.53 -13.50 22.71
C ASP A 94 -2.08 -13.58 22.19
N ARG A 95 -1.82 -13.01 21.01
CA ARG A 95 -0.52 -13.04 20.30
C ARG A 95 -0.03 -14.45 19.96
N GLN A 96 -0.94 -15.42 19.88
CA GLN A 96 -0.66 -16.77 19.42
C GLN A 96 -0.60 -16.82 17.90
N LEU A 97 -0.05 -17.89 17.34
CA LEU A 97 0.01 -18.08 15.89
C LEU A 97 -1.41 -18.09 15.30
N PRO A 98 -1.62 -17.60 14.06
CA PRO A 98 -2.96 -17.47 13.49
C PRO A 98 -3.75 -18.78 13.45
N TRP A 99 -3.07 -19.91 13.24
CA TRP A 99 -3.68 -21.24 13.13
C TRP A 99 -3.51 -22.10 14.38
N SER A 100 -2.98 -21.55 15.47
CA SER A 100 -2.90 -22.26 16.75
C SER A 100 -4.08 -21.92 17.64
N GLY A 101 -4.68 -22.91 18.29
CA GLY A 101 -5.79 -22.69 19.24
C GLY A 101 -7.13 -23.20 18.73
N ASP A 102 -8.19 -22.94 19.50
CA ASP A 102 -9.51 -23.54 19.29
C ASP A 102 -10.29 -22.92 18.13
N ILE A 103 -10.01 -21.64 17.80
CA ILE A 103 -10.64 -20.91 16.69
C ILE A 103 -9.52 -20.44 15.75
N PRO A 104 -9.06 -21.29 14.82
CA PRO A 104 -8.00 -20.91 13.87
C PRO A 104 -8.47 -19.80 12.92
N SER A 105 -7.54 -18.95 12.49
CA SER A 105 -7.80 -17.91 11.50
C SER A 105 -7.83 -18.48 10.07
N ASP A 106 -8.81 -18.04 9.29
CA ASP A 106 -8.93 -18.38 7.86
C ASP A 106 -7.98 -17.58 6.95
N GLN A 107 -7.10 -16.76 7.54
CA GLN A 107 -6.18 -15.94 6.76
C GLN A 107 -5.12 -16.80 6.05
N PRO A 108 -4.78 -16.46 4.78
CA PRO A 108 -3.69 -17.11 4.07
C PRO A 108 -2.36 -17.07 4.83
N PRO A 109 -1.43 -18.01 4.60
CA PRO A 109 -0.20 -18.15 5.38
C PRO A 109 0.59 -16.84 5.56
N LEU A 110 0.85 -16.10 4.47
CA LEU A 110 1.65 -14.89 4.60
C LEU A 110 0.84 -13.71 5.18
N SER A 111 -0.47 -13.65 4.91
CA SER A 111 -1.38 -12.67 5.53
C SER A 111 -1.41 -12.85 7.05
N GLY A 112 -1.74 -14.06 7.51
CA GLY A 112 -1.79 -14.38 8.94
C GLY A 112 -0.46 -14.15 9.65
N LEU A 113 0.67 -14.51 9.05
CA LEU A 113 1.99 -14.27 9.64
C LEU A 113 2.30 -12.77 9.81
N VAL A 114 1.90 -11.94 8.84
CA VAL A 114 2.05 -10.48 8.95
C VAL A 114 1.18 -9.94 10.08
N MET A 115 -0.07 -10.36 10.16
CA MET A 115 -0.98 -9.96 11.23
C MET A 115 -0.50 -10.40 12.61
N TRP A 116 0.09 -11.60 12.70
CA TRP A 116 0.76 -12.09 13.90
C TRP A 116 1.99 -11.24 14.27
N ALA A 117 2.84 -10.89 13.30
CA ALA A 117 3.96 -10.01 13.54
C ALA A 117 3.51 -8.63 14.08
N LEU A 118 2.42 -8.07 13.52
CA LEU A 118 1.82 -6.84 14.03
C LEU A 118 1.32 -7.00 15.48
N ALA A 119 0.60 -8.09 15.79
CA ALA A 119 0.12 -8.37 17.15
C ALA A 119 1.25 -8.54 18.17
N ARG A 120 2.40 -9.11 17.76
CA ARG A 120 3.60 -9.26 18.59
C ARG A 120 4.28 -7.93 18.90
N VAL A 121 4.31 -7.01 17.92
CA VAL A 121 4.91 -5.67 18.06
C VAL A 121 3.94 -4.68 18.73
N SER A 122 2.63 -4.91 18.64
CA SER A 122 1.59 -4.08 19.26
C SER A 122 1.83 -3.94 20.76
N PRO A 123 1.87 -2.71 21.32
CA PRO A 123 2.02 -2.49 22.76
C PRO A 123 0.93 -3.14 23.61
N SER A 124 -0.30 -3.16 23.12
CA SER A 124 -1.46 -3.77 23.78
C SER A 124 -1.87 -5.09 23.12
N ALA A 125 -2.38 -6.00 23.94
CA ALA A 125 -2.95 -7.29 23.54
C ALA A 125 -4.43 -7.38 23.95
N GLY A 126 -5.09 -8.45 23.52
CA GLY A 126 -6.50 -8.71 23.78
C GLY A 126 -7.43 -8.05 22.77
N GLU A 127 -8.73 -8.05 23.09
CA GLU A 127 -9.79 -7.64 22.17
C GLU A 127 -10.18 -6.15 22.28
N GLY A 128 -9.57 -5.43 23.24
CA GLY A 128 -9.92 -4.04 23.53
C GLY A 128 -9.60 -3.06 22.40
N LEU A 129 -10.23 -1.88 22.47
CA LEU A 129 -10.06 -0.80 21.48
C LEU A 129 -8.60 -0.45 21.21
N ALA A 130 -7.79 -0.32 22.27
CA ALA A 130 -6.37 0.01 22.14
C ALA A 130 -5.60 -1.04 21.32
N ALA A 131 -5.89 -2.33 21.47
CA ALA A 131 -5.23 -3.39 20.71
C ALA A 131 -5.60 -3.33 19.22
N GLN A 132 -6.88 -3.09 18.91
CA GLN A 132 -7.35 -2.87 17.55
C GLN A 132 -6.66 -1.66 16.90
N ASP A 133 -6.61 -0.52 17.60
CA ASP A 133 -5.98 0.71 17.12
C ASP A 133 -4.50 0.53 16.83
N TRP A 134 -3.76 -0.09 17.74
CA TRP A 134 -2.32 -0.30 17.58
C TRP A 134 -2.00 -1.20 16.39
N VAL A 135 -2.73 -2.30 16.20
CA VAL A 135 -2.53 -3.18 15.04
C VAL A 135 -2.81 -2.44 13.73
N PHE A 136 -3.90 -1.67 13.67
CA PHE A 136 -4.25 -0.88 12.50
C PHE A 136 -3.20 0.21 12.20
N VAL A 137 -2.76 0.97 13.21
CA VAL A 137 -1.77 2.04 13.04
C VAL A 137 -0.41 1.48 12.63
N LEU A 138 0.04 0.39 13.24
CA LEU A 138 1.30 -0.27 12.87
C LEU A 138 1.27 -0.74 11.41
N TRP A 139 0.15 -1.31 10.96
CA TRP A 139 -0.01 -1.66 9.55
C TRP A 139 -0.04 -0.45 8.63
N ALA A 140 -0.75 0.62 8.99
CA ALA A 140 -0.78 1.86 8.21
C ALA A 140 0.63 2.47 8.05
N LEU A 141 1.46 2.41 9.09
CA LEU A 141 2.86 2.81 9.02
C LEU A 141 3.67 1.88 8.09
N ALA A 142 3.47 0.57 8.17
CA ALA A 142 4.10 -0.40 7.27
C ALA A 142 3.69 -0.14 5.81
N CYS A 143 2.43 0.22 5.55
CA CYS A 143 1.93 0.56 4.22
C CYS A 143 2.70 1.72 3.58
N VAL A 144 3.12 2.73 4.34
CA VAL A 144 3.95 3.84 3.82
C VAL A 144 5.25 3.31 3.22
N LEU A 145 5.92 2.38 3.92
CA LEU A 145 7.16 1.76 3.44
C LEU A 145 6.92 0.85 2.23
N LEU A 146 5.82 0.10 2.23
CA LEU A 146 5.43 -0.78 1.11
C LEU A 146 5.08 0.02 -0.15
N LEU A 147 4.38 1.14 0.00
CA LEU A 147 4.09 2.08 -1.10
C LEU A 147 5.38 2.71 -1.63
N ALA A 148 6.27 3.15 -0.73
CA ALA A 148 7.58 3.68 -1.11
C ALA A 148 8.38 2.67 -1.95
N ALA A 149 8.42 1.41 -1.52
CA ALA A 149 9.09 0.33 -2.25
C ALA A 149 8.43 0.04 -3.61
N ALA A 150 7.10 -0.01 -3.66
CA ALA A 150 6.33 -0.23 -4.89
C ALA A 150 6.55 0.90 -5.91
N VAL A 151 6.51 2.16 -5.47
CA VAL A 151 6.81 3.34 -6.28
C VAL A 151 8.26 3.31 -6.76
N ALA A 152 9.22 3.05 -5.88
CA ALA A 152 10.63 2.99 -6.24
C ALA A 152 10.92 1.90 -7.29
N ALA A 153 10.33 0.71 -7.13
CA ALA A 153 10.42 -0.38 -8.10
C ALA A 153 9.86 0.05 -9.47
N THR A 154 8.67 0.65 -9.48
CA THR A 154 8.00 1.11 -10.70
C THR A 154 8.77 2.21 -11.41
N VAL A 155 9.27 3.21 -10.68
CA VAL A 155 10.11 4.30 -11.21
C VAL A 155 11.41 3.73 -11.80
N ALA A 156 12.05 2.78 -11.13
CA ALA A 156 13.24 2.11 -11.62
C ALA A 156 12.97 1.23 -12.87
N MET A 157 11.74 0.71 -13.01
CA MET A 157 11.29 0.03 -14.22
C MET A 157 10.98 1.00 -15.39
N LEU A 158 10.71 2.28 -15.14
CA LEU A 158 10.38 3.24 -16.20
C LEU A 158 11.30 4.49 -16.18
N PRO A 159 12.64 4.34 -16.36
CA PRO A 159 13.58 5.45 -16.21
C PRO A 159 13.36 6.59 -17.22
N ARG A 160 12.77 6.30 -18.38
CA ARG A 160 12.47 7.31 -19.43
C ARG A 160 11.13 8.02 -19.23
N ARG A 161 10.22 7.46 -18.43
CA ARG A 161 8.88 7.99 -18.17
C ARG A 161 8.46 7.73 -16.71
N PRO A 162 9.24 8.22 -15.72
CA PRO A 162 9.03 7.86 -14.32
C PRO A 162 7.69 8.35 -13.78
N TRP A 163 7.14 9.42 -14.35
CA TRP A 163 5.83 9.98 -13.99
C TRP A 163 4.64 9.06 -14.28
N HIS A 164 4.79 8.00 -15.08
CA HIS A 164 3.73 6.99 -15.22
C HIS A 164 3.46 6.24 -13.91
N ALA A 165 4.44 6.19 -12.98
CA ALA A 165 4.23 5.64 -11.64
C ALA A 165 3.21 6.46 -10.82
N ALA A 166 2.86 7.67 -11.25
CA ALA A 166 1.79 8.46 -10.63
C ALA A 166 0.43 7.75 -10.65
N HIS A 167 0.16 6.89 -11.64
CA HIS A 167 -1.09 6.12 -11.68
C HIS A 167 -1.17 5.08 -10.57
N LEU A 168 -0.03 4.49 -10.18
CA LEU A 168 0.03 3.59 -9.03
C LEU A 168 -0.13 4.39 -7.75
N ALA A 169 0.63 5.48 -7.66
CA ALA A 169 0.73 6.35 -6.51
C ALA A 169 -0.65 6.93 -6.08
N VAL A 170 -1.31 7.60 -7.01
CA VAL A 170 -2.59 8.29 -6.77
C VAL A 170 -3.79 7.34 -6.96
N SER A 171 -3.57 6.02 -6.95
CA SER A 171 -4.65 5.06 -7.15
C SER A 171 -5.57 5.02 -5.91
N PRO A 172 -6.84 5.45 -6.00
CA PRO A 172 -7.77 5.36 -4.88
C PRO A 172 -8.01 3.89 -4.49
N VAL A 173 -8.00 2.99 -5.48
CA VAL A 173 -8.18 1.55 -5.26
C VAL A 173 -7.04 0.99 -4.41
N LEU A 174 -5.79 1.35 -4.72
CA LEU A 174 -4.62 0.86 -3.98
C LEU A 174 -4.66 1.30 -2.52
N VAL A 175 -5.01 2.56 -2.26
CA VAL A 175 -5.07 3.11 -0.91
C VAL A 175 -6.21 2.50 -0.10
N THR A 176 -7.39 2.34 -0.70
CA THR A 176 -8.52 1.67 -0.01
C THR A 176 -8.18 0.23 0.33
N LEU A 177 -7.59 -0.52 -0.61
CA LEU A 177 -7.16 -1.89 -0.40
C LEU A 177 -6.13 -1.98 0.73
N ALA A 178 -5.14 -1.07 0.74
CA ALA A 178 -4.08 -1.05 1.75
C ALA A 178 -4.60 -0.92 3.19
N LEU A 179 -5.74 -0.28 3.41
CA LEU A 179 -6.31 -0.08 4.74
C LEU A 179 -7.40 -1.11 5.10
N VAL A 180 -7.85 -1.91 4.14
CA VAL A 180 -8.84 -2.97 4.36
C VAL A 180 -8.14 -4.28 4.68
N SER A 181 -7.06 -4.63 3.97
CA SER A 181 -6.40 -5.94 4.06
C SER A 181 -4.88 -5.83 3.92
N THR A 182 -4.18 -6.95 4.12
CA THR A 182 -2.72 -7.03 3.98
C THR A 182 -2.22 -7.12 2.53
N ASP A 183 -3.12 -7.02 1.54
CA ASP A 183 -2.82 -7.32 0.14
C ASP A 183 -1.81 -6.38 -0.51
N LEU A 184 -1.65 -5.18 0.05
CA LEU A 184 -0.63 -4.24 -0.40
C LEU A 184 0.77 -4.88 -0.37
N LEU A 185 1.07 -5.72 0.63
CA LEU A 185 2.35 -6.43 0.67
C LEU A 185 2.51 -7.36 -0.55
N GLY A 186 1.46 -8.04 -0.98
CA GLY A 186 1.47 -8.89 -2.18
C GLY A 186 1.69 -8.09 -3.46
N VAL A 187 1.04 -6.93 -3.57
CA VAL A 187 1.26 -6.00 -4.69
C VAL A 187 2.72 -5.50 -4.70
N THR A 188 3.25 -5.09 -3.56
CA THR A 188 4.64 -4.62 -3.43
C THR A 188 5.65 -5.73 -3.76
N LEU A 189 5.46 -6.95 -3.25
CA LEU A 189 6.30 -8.11 -3.56
C LEU A 189 6.27 -8.43 -5.05
N THR A 190 5.11 -8.32 -5.69
CA THR A 190 4.96 -8.54 -7.14
C THR A 190 5.75 -7.50 -7.94
N LEU A 191 5.64 -6.22 -7.60
CA LEU A 191 6.37 -5.14 -8.27
C LEU A 191 7.89 -5.27 -8.06
N LEU A 192 8.33 -5.63 -6.86
CA LEU A 192 9.74 -5.90 -6.57
C LEU A 192 10.24 -7.14 -7.33
N GLY A 193 9.43 -8.19 -7.44
CA GLY A 193 9.73 -9.39 -8.22
C GLY A 193 9.91 -9.08 -9.70
N LEU A 194 9.00 -8.29 -10.28
CA LEU A 194 9.11 -7.83 -11.67
C LEU A 194 10.34 -6.94 -11.89
N TRP A 195 10.64 -6.07 -10.93
CA TRP A 195 11.85 -5.25 -10.97
C TRP A 195 13.12 -6.09 -10.92
N ALA A 196 13.16 -7.10 -10.04
CA ALA A 196 14.29 -8.02 -9.91
C ALA A 196 14.47 -8.89 -11.17
N TRP A 197 13.36 -9.36 -11.76
CA TRP A 197 13.36 -10.09 -13.03
C TRP A 197 13.99 -9.24 -14.14
N ARG A 198 13.58 -7.98 -14.25
CA ARG A 198 14.12 -7.03 -15.23
C ARG A 198 15.63 -6.78 -15.06
N ARG A 199 16.15 -6.92 -13.84
CA ARG A 199 17.58 -6.81 -13.52
C ARG A 199 18.38 -8.08 -13.81
N GLY A 200 17.74 -9.16 -14.26
CA GLY A 200 18.37 -10.46 -14.54
C GLY A 200 18.42 -11.39 -13.33
N HIS A 201 17.85 -11.02 -12.18
CA HIS A 201 17.87 -11.84 -10.96
C HIS A 201 16.65 -12.78 -10.88
N GLY A 202 16.57 -13.74 -11.80
CA GLY A 202 15.42 -14.65 -11.94
C GLY A 202 15.04 -15.40 -10.65
N TRP A 203 16.03 -15.85 -9.87
CA TRP A 203 15.76 -16.53 -8.59
C TRP A 203 15.03 -15.64 -7.58
N SER A 204 15.53 -14.42 -7.36
CA SER A 204 14.88 -13.47 -6.44
C SER A 204 13.47 -13.08 -6.91
N ALA A 205 13.26 -12.97 -8.23
CA ALA A 205 11.94 -12.73 -8.80
C ALA A 205 10.98 -13.88 -8.50
N GLY A 206 11.42 -15.14 -8.69
CA GLY A 206 10.63 -16.32 -8.36
C GLY A 206 10.24 -16.38 -6.88
N VAL A 207 11.19 -16.11 -5.98
CA VAL A 207 10.92 -16.08 -4.53
C VAL A 207 9.90 -15.00 -4.17
N LEU A 208 10.09 -13.77 -4.66
CA LEU A 208 9.18 -12.65 -4.35
C LEU A 208 7.77 -12.90 -4.89
N LEU A 209 7.64 -13.45 -6.11
CA LEU A 209 6.34 -13.81 -6.70
C LEU A 209 5.69 -14.99 -5.99
N GLY A 210 6.47 -15.99 -5.58
CA GLY A 210 5.98 -17.12 -4.77
C GLY A 210 5.45 -16.66 -3.41
N LEU A 211 6.17 -15.75 -2.74
CA LEU A 211 5.69 -15.13 -1.50
C LEU A 211 4.41 -14.34 -1.74
N ALA A 212 4.31 -13.57 -2.82
CA ALA A 212 3.10 -12.82 -3.15
C ALA A 212 1.85 -13.73 -3.27
N LEU A 213 2.01 -14.95 -3.82
CA LEU A 213 0.92 -15.93 -3.95
C LEU A 213 0.40 -16.42 -2.58
N LEU A 214 1.25 -16.44 -1.55
CA LEU A 214 0.87 -16.86 -0.19
C LEU A 214 -0.01 -15.83 0.55
N LEU A 215 -0.16 -14.61 0.04
CA LEU A 215 -1.08 -13.61 0.62
C LEU A 215 -2.52 -13.82 0.17
N ARG A 216 -2.72 -14.27 -1.07
CA ARG A 216 -4.03 -14.47 -1.67
C ARG A 216 -3.99 -15.62 -2.67
N PRO A 217 -4.22 -16.86 -2.19
CA PRO A 217 -4.26 -18.04 -3.06
C PRO A 217 -5.59 -18.14 -3.84
N PHE A 218 -6.19 -17.03 -4.28
CA PHE A 218 -7.42 -17.07 -5.08
C PHE A 218 -7.35 -17.99 -6.32
N PRO A 219 -6.19 -18.18 -6.98
CA PRO A 219 -6.10 -19.14 -8.08
C PRO A 219 -6.17 -20.62 -7.65
N LEU A 220 -5.98 -20.95 -6.37
CA LEU A 220 -5.87 -22.33 -5.87
C LEU A 220 -7.13 -22.82 -5.13
N VAL A 221 -8.07 -21.93 -4.80
CA VAL A 221 -9.29 -22.26 -4.04
C VAL A 221 -10.45 -22.72 -4.96
N TRP A 222 -10.25 -22.69 -6.29
CA TRP A 222 -11.22 -23.17 -7.29
C TRP A 222 -10.69 -24.37 -8.10
N VAL A 223 -9.95 -25.27 -7.44
CA VAL A 223 -9.55 -26.59 -7.97
C VAL A 223 -10.09 -27.68 -7.06
#